data_AF-A0A359EBU0-F1
#
_entry.id   AF-A0A359EBU0-F1
#
_cell.length_a   1.000
_cell.length_b   1.000
_cell.length_c   1.000
_cell.angle_alpha   90.00
_cell.angle_beta   90.00
_cell.angle_gamma   90.00
#
_symmetry.space_group_name_H-M   'P 1'
#
loop_
_entity.id
_entity.type
_entity.pdbx_description
1 polymer ?
#
loop_
_entity_poly.entity_id
_entity_poly.type
_entity_poly.pdbx_seq_one_letter_code
_entity_poly.pdbx_strand_id
1 'polypeptide(L)' 'MKKITIDPITRLEGHGKIEIFLNDEGDVENAYLQIPELRGFEQFSVGRPAEEMPRITNRICGV' A
#
# COMPACT_ATOMS: atom_id res chain seq x y z
N MET A 1 -23.03 -0.65 13.57
CA MET A 1 -21.79 -0.76 12.77
C MET A 1 -20.53 -0.47 13.60
N LYS A 2 -19.74 -1.51 13.89
CA LYS A 2 -18.45 -1.40 14.60
C LYS A 2 -17.30 -1.40 13.60
N LYS A 3 -16.28 -0.58 13.85
CA LYS A 3 -15.09 -0.46 13.00
C LYS A 3 -13.85 -0.98 13.73
N ILE A 4 -13.06 -1.82 13.07
CA ILE A 4 -11.76 -2.30 13.54
C ILE A 4 -10.69 -1.79 12.58
N THR A 5 -9.65 -1.17 13.12
CA THR A 5 -8.54 -0.60 12.34
C THR A 5 -7.24 -1.32 12.69
N ILE A 6 -6.51 -1.77 11.67
CA ILE A 6 -5.15 -2.29 11.79
C ILE A 6 -4.23 -1.29 11.09
N ASP A 7 -3.52 -0.49 11.89
CA ASP A 7 -2.60 0.55 11.42
C ASP A 7 -1.47 0.76 12.46
N PRO A 8 -0.20 0.47 12.15
CA PRO A 8 0.28 -0.14 10.90
C PRO A 8 0.03 -1.66 10.85
N ILE A 9 -0.07 -2.23 9.65
CA ILE A 9 0.10 -3.67 9.48
C ILE A 9 1.57 -4.01 9.76
N THR A 10 1.84 -5.07 10.52
CA THR A 10 3.21 -5.48 10.89
C THR A 10 3.67 -6.73 10.16
N ARG A 11 4.99 -6.94 10.06
CA ARG A 11 5.64 -8.07 9.35
C ARG A 11 5.29 -8.15 7.85
N LEU A 12 5.26 -7.00 7.17
CA LEU A 12 5.26 -6.90 5.71
C LEU A 12 6.39 -5.94 5.26
N GLU A 13 6.62 -5.88 3.95
CA GLU A 13 7.38 -4.81 3.29
C GLU A 13 6.46 -3.63 2.96
N GLY A 14 6.89 -2.39 3.21
CA GLY A 14 6.11 -1.18 2.96
C GLY A 14 5.07 -0.86 4.04
N HIS A 15 4.17 0.07 3.74
CA HIS A 15 3.10 0.48 4.64
C HIS A 15 1.72 0.12 4.10
N GLY A 16 0.87 -0.35 5.00
CA GLY A 16 -0.52 -0.60 4.72
C GLY A 16 -1.37 -0.44 5.97
N LYS A 17 -2.66 -0.23 5.73
CA LYS A 17 -3.69 -0.11 6.74
C LYS A 17 -4.90 -0.94 6.33
N ILE A 18 -5.53 -1.63 7.29
CA ILE A 18 -6.77 -2.38 7.04
C ILE A 18 -7.89 -1.77 7.88
N GLU A 19 -9.02 -1.51 7.22
CA GLU A 19 -10.26 -1.09 7.87
C GLU A 19 -11.30 -2.20 7.71
N ILE A 20 -11.83 -2.70 8.83
CA ILE A 20 -12.83 -3.77 8.86
C ILE A 20 -14.10 -3.23 9.49
N PHE A 21 -15.23 -3.42 8.83
CA PHE A 21 -16.54 -2.99 9.28
C PHE A 21 -17.39 -4.22 9.60
N LEU A 22 -17.95 -4.26 10.81
CA LEU A 22 -18.80 -5.35 11.27
C LEU A 22 -20.28 -4.94 11.22
N ASN A 23 -21.12 -5.89 10.82
CA ASN A 23 -22.57 -5.78 10.91
C ASN A 23 -23.03 -5.89 12.38
N ASP A 24 -24.34 -5.85 12.60
CA ASP A 24 -24.91 -5.89 13.95
C ASP A 24 -24.83 -7.28 14.61
N GLU A 25 -24.64 -8.35 13.83
CA GLU A 25 -24.39 -9.73 14.31
C GLU A 25 -22.91 -9.95 14.70
N GLY A 26 -22.02 -9.00 14.35
CA GLY A 26 -20.59 -9.07 14.60
C GLY A 26 -19.78 -9.70 13.47
N ASP A 27 -20.42 -10.09 12.36
CA ASP A 27 -19.76 -10.61 11.17
C ASP A 27 -19.15 -9.49 10.33
N VAL A 28 -18.11 -9.83 9.56
CA VAL A 28 -17.45 -8.90 8.65
C VAL A 28 -18.40 -8.57 7.50
N GLU A 29 -18.80 -7.31 7.41
CA GLU A 29 -19.60 -6.79 6.31
C GLU A 29 -18.71 -6.26 5.19
N ASN A 30 -17.66 -5.51 5.55
CA ASN A 30 -16.70 -4.95 4.60
C ASN A 30 -15.27 -4.95 5.16
N ALA A 31 -14.28 -5.05 4.27
CA ALA A 31 -12.88 -4.86 4.60
C ALA A 31 -12.17 -4.09 3.48
N TYR A 32 -11.29 -3.16 3.85
CA TYR A 32 -10.54 -2.32 2.91
C TYR A 32 -9.06 -2.34 3.25
N LEU A 33 -8.24 -2.67 2.25
CA LEU A 33 -6.80 -2.43 2.29
C LEU A 33 -6.51 -1.05 1.75
N GLN A 34 -5.78 -0.25 2.52
CA GLN A 34 -5.34 1.09 2.16
C GLN A 34 -3.82 1.09 2.05
N ILE A 35 -3.31 1.56 0.90
CA ILE A 35 -1.89 1.82 0.69
C ILE A 35 -1.72 3.34 0.74
N PRO A 36 -1.30 3.91 1.88
CA PRO A 36 -1.26 5.36 2.06
C PRO A 36 -0.06 6.01 1.36
N GLU A 37 0.94 5.24 0.97
CA GLU A 37 2.19 5.75 0.41
C GLU A 37 2.11 6.02 -1.10
N LEU A 38 2.74 7.11 -1.53
CA LEU A 38 2.94 7.46 -2.93
C LEU A 38 4.41 7.84 -3.14
N ARG A 39 5.05 7.22 -4.14
CA ARG A 39 6.42 7.55 -4.55
C ARG A 39 6.53 8.11 -5.97
N GLY A 40 5.61 7.76 -6.87
CA GLY A 40 5.54 8.38 -8.19
C GLY A 40 6.71 8.08 -9.14
N PHE A 41 7.34 6.90 -9.04
CA PHE A 41 8.45 6.50 -9.91
C PHE A 41 8.13 6.66 -11.41
N GLU A 42 6.89 6.40 -11.81
CA GLU A 42 6.43 6.55 -13.20
C GLU A 42 6.59 7.99 -13.72
N GLN A 43 6.24 8.98 -12.89
CA GLN A 43 6.41 10.40 -13.24
C GLN A 43 7.90 10.80 -13.26
N PHE A 44 8.69 10.33 -12.29
CA PHE A 44 10.13 10.58 -12.27
C PHE A 44 10.89 9.93 -13.44
N SER A 45 10.29 8.92 -14.07
CA SER A 45 10.87 8.22 -15.22
C SER A 45 10.64 8.97 -16.54
N VAL A 46 9.71 9.93 -16.57
CA VAL A 46 9.43 10.72 -17.79
C VAL A 46 10.67 11.54 -18.17
N GLY A 47 11.14 11.38 -19.40
CA GLY A 47 12.32 12.06 -19.93
C GLY A 47 13.66 11.41 -19.56
N ARG A 48 13.66 10.26 -18.86
CA ARG A 48 14.87 9.50 -18.57
C ARG A 48 15.25 8.59 -19.74
N PRO A 49 16.56 8.38 -20.01
CA PRO A 49 17.02 7.33 -20.92
C PRO A 49 16.56 5.95 -20.41
N ALA A 50 16.11 5.07 -21.31
CA ALA A 50 15.50 3.79 -20.92
C ALA A 50 16.49 2.87 -20.17
N GLU A 51 17.77 2.98 -20.51
CA GLU A 51 18.93 2.31 -19.96
C GLU A 51 19.24 2.71 -18.51
N GLU A 52 18.73 3.86 -18.04
CA GLU A 52 18.77 4.20 -16.61
C GLU A 52 17.73 3.43 -15.80
N MET A 53 16.65 2.95 -16.43
CA MET A 53 15.51 2.38 -15.72
C MET A 53 15.86 1.20 -14.80
N PRO A 54 16.71 0.22 -15.19
CA PRO A 54 17.10 -0.86 -14.28
C PRO A 54 17.81 -0.38 -13.01
N ARG A 55 18.44 0.80 -13.04
CA ARG A 55 19.05 1.43 -11.87
C ARG A 55 18.05 2.28 -11.08
N ILE A 56 16.97 2.73 -11.69
CA ILE A 56 15.96 3.55 -11.00
C ILE A 56 14.92 2.64 -10.35
N THR A 57 14.32 1.71 -11.09
CA THR A 57 13.13 0.94 -10.65
C THR A 57 13.43 -0.11 -9.59
N ASN A 58 14.66 -0.60 -9.47
CA ASN A 58 15.00 -1.50 -8.36
C ASN A 58 15.02 -0.79 -6.99
N ARG A 59 14.85 0.55 -6.94
CA ARG A 59 14.61 1.29 -5.68
C ARG A 59 13.12 1.31 -5.31
N ILE A 60 12.25 0.64 -6.10
CA ILE A 60 10.82 0.49 -5.79
C ILE A 60 10.62 -0.49 -4.62
N CYS A 61 11.40 -1.57 -4.52
CA CYS A 61 11.32 -2.50 -3.39
C CYS A 61 12.73 -2.93 -3.00
N GLY A 62 12.99 -3.01 -1.69
CA GLY A 62 14.31 -3.30 -1.15
C GLY A 62 14.46 -4.68 -0.48
N VAL A 63 13.37 -5.44 -0.42
CA VAL A 63 13.34 -6.85 0.03
C VAL A 63 13.44 -7.75 -1.19
#